data_AF-A0A6L8U3V8-F1
#
_entry.id   AF-A0A6L8U3V8-F1
#
_cell.length_a   1.000
_cell.length_b   1.000
_cell.length_c   1.000
_cell.angle_alpha   90.00
_cell.angle_beta   90.00
_cell.angle_gamma   90.00
#
_symmetry.space_group_name_H-M   'P 1'
#
loop_
_entity.id
_entity.type
_entity.pdbx_description
1 polymer ?
#
loop_
_entity_poly.entity_id
_entity_poly.type
_entity_poly.pdbx_seq_one_letter_code
_entity_poly.pdbx_strand_id
1 'polypeptide(L)'
;QNLPELFSYIQVISDERKSNGQFILSGSQSFLLNERISQSLAGRVSVNVLLPFDTHELRGHAILDPVQLILFGFYPRVHDQKIAAQDFYPSYLQTYIERDIRTLRSIENLQTFSRFLSLCAGRTGQILNLTSLANDTGISVNTARAWISLLEASYVIFLLQPYHRNFNKRLIKSPKLYFYDTGVVSSLLRIADTATLSTHYLYGALFENLVISEIIKSQVHQGKRPSVYYWRESNGVEVDCIIERESGDLTALEIKAGQTFSRNYLRNLILFP
;
A
#
# COMPACT_ATOMS: atom_id res chain seq x y z
N GLN A 1 -7.41 22.61 -3.78
CA GLN A 1 -7.11 22.18 -5.17
C GLN A 1 -7.58 23.17 -6.26
N ASN A 2 -8.44 24.16 -5.94
CA ASN A 2 -9.01 25.08 -6.95
C ASN A 2 -8.27 26.42 -7.13
N LEU A 3 -7.20 26.67 -6.39
CA LEU A 3 -6.36 27.88 -6.48
C LEU A 3 -4.88 27.47 -6.51
N PRO A 4 -4.36 27.02 -7.67
CA PRO A 4 -2.95 26.63 -7.81
C PRO A 4 -2.00 27.83 -7.62
N GLU A 5 -2.44 29.05 -7.92
CA GLU A 5 -1.65 30.26 -7.67
C GLU A 5 -1.34 30.51 -6.20
N LEU A 6 -2.05 29.90 -5.24
CA LEU A 6 -1.78 30.05 -3.82
C LEU A 6 -0.34 29.65 -3.44
N PHE A 7 0.26 28.69 -4.16
CA PHE A 7 1.61 28.21 -3.88
C PHE A 7 2.69 29.28 -4.05
N SER A 8 2.56 30.16 -5.07
CA SER A 8 3.55 31.22 -5.29
C SER A 8 3.50 32.27 -4.17
N TYR A 9 2.29 32.60 -3.68
CA TYR A 9 2.14 33.50 -2.53
C TYR A 9 2.71 32.91 -1.23
N ILE A 10 2.45 31.63 -0.96
CA ILE A 10 3.01 30.94 0.21
C ILE A 10 4.54 30.96 0.16
N GLN A 11 5.12 30.74 -1.01
CA GLN A 11 6.58 30.77 -1.18
C GLN A 11 7.18 32.14 -0.84
N VAL A 12 6.62 33.23 -1.37
CA VAL A 12 7.09 34.60 -1.09
C VAL A 12 7.05 34.89 0.41
N ILE A 13 5.91 34.59 1.06
CA ILE A 13 5.73 34.84 2.50
C ILE A 13 6.71 33.99 3.33
N SER A 14 6.91 32.73 2.94
CA SER A 14 7.86 31.83 3.62
C SER A 14 9.31 32.33 3.52
N ASP A 15 9.73 32.80 2.34
CA ASP A 15 11.07 33.32 2.09
C ASP A 15 11.35 34.63 2.84
N GLU A 16 10.35 35.50 2.98
CA GLU A 16 10.44 36.75 3.74
C GLU A 16 10.51 36.53 5.26
N ARG A 17 9.64 35.67 5.80
CA ARG A 17 9.49 35.48 7.25
C ARG A 17 10.55 34.56 7.87
N LYS A 18 11.11 33.62 7.09
CA LYS A 18 12.19 32.70 7.51
C LYS A 18 11.93 31.92 8.82
N SER A 19 10.67 31.69 9.18
CA SER A 19 10.28 30.84 10.31
C SER A 19 9.61 29.55 9.84
N ASN A 20 9.91 28.43 10.50
CA ASN A 20 9.36 27.13 10.12
C ASN A 20 7.90 26.97 10.59
N GLY A 21 7.12 26.13 9.88
CA GLY A 21 5.79 25.71 10.32
C GLY A 21 4.66 26.75 10.12
N GLN A 22 4.84 27.72 9.23
CA GLN A 22 3.86 28.80 9.01
C GLN A 22 2.56 28.32 8.34
N PHE A 23 2.64 27.27 7.52
CA PHE A 23 1.53 26.77 6.72
C PHE A 23 1.46 25.25 6.77
N ILE A 24 0.25 24.72 6.95
CA ILE A 24 -0.05 23.30 6.81
C ILE A 24 -1.06 23.17 5.67
N LEU A 25 -0.67 22.43 4.63
CA LEU A 25 -1.52 22.15 3.49
C LEU A 25 -1.87 20.66 3.52
N SER A 26 -3.16 20.36 3.64
CA SER A 26 -3.68 19.00 3.56
C SER A 26 -4.52 18.81 2.31
N GLY A 27 -4.47 17.62 1.72
CA GLY A 27 -5.35 17.24 0.62
C GLY A 27 -5.48 15.73 0.53
N SER A 28 -6.67 15.27 0.17
CA SER A 28 -6.97 13.85 -0.01
C SER A 28 -6.31 13.23 -1.24
N GLN A 29 -5.72 14.03 -2.13
CA GLN A 29 -5.04 13.57 -3.34
C GLN A 29 -3.68 14.27 -3.48
N SER A 30 -2.62 13.56 -3.05
CA SER A 30 -1.22 14.01 -3.13
C SER A 30 -0.77 14.29 -4.57
N PHE A 31 -1.28 13.51 -5.53
CA PHE A 31 -0.89 13.60 -6.94
C PHE A 31 -1.38 14.88 -7.64
N LEU A 32 -2.67 15.21 -7.52
CA LEU A 32 -3.22 16.45 -8.12
C LEU A 32 -2.66 17.72 -7.46
N LEU A 33 -2.19 17.61 -6.23
CA LEU A 33 -1.42 18.66 -5.57
C LEU A 33 -0.06 18.83 -6.25
N ASN A 34 0.69 17.75 -6.47
CA ASN A 34 2.01 17.80 -7.12
C ASN A 34 1.95 18.20 -8.61
N GLU A 35 0.96 17.75 -9.40
CA GLU A 35 0.84 18.12 -10.82
C GLU A 35 0.52 19.61 -11.05
N ARG A 36 -0.21 20.24 -10.12
CA ARG A 36 -0.64 21.65 -10.25
C ARG A 36 0.36 22.64 -9.66
N ILE A 37 1.40 22.16 -8.97
CA ILE A 37 2.48 22.99 -8.48
C ILE A 37 3.42 23.24 -9.66
N SER A 38 3.27 24.40 -10.30
CA SER A 38 4.11 24.82 -11.43
C SER A 38 5.55 25.19 -11.03
N GLN A 39 5.80 25.39 -9.72
CA GLN A 39 7.09 25.81 -9.18
C GLN A 39 7.59 24.86 -8.09
N SER A 40 8.85 24.46 -8.14
CA SER A 40 9.43 23.55 -7.14
C SER A 40 9.47 24.18 -5.74
N LEU A 41 8.85 23.51 -4.77
CA LEU A 41 8.95 23.84 -3.34
C LEU A 41 10.14 23.14 -2.66
N ALA A 42 11.06 22.54 -3.44
CA ALA A 42 12.20 21.79 -2.91
C ALA A 42 13.02 22.62 -1.91
N GLY A 43 13.35 22.01 -0.77
CA GLY A 43 14.11 22.66 0.31
C GLY A 43 13.29 23.55 1.24
N ARG A 44 11.99 23.79 0.97
CA ARG A 44 11.12 24.66 1.79
C ARG A 44 9.94 23.93 2.42
N VAL A 45 9.62 22.72 1.97
CA VAL A 45 8.48 21.95 2.45
C VAL A 45 8.92 20.61 3.00
N SER A 46 8.21 20.18 4.05
CA SER A 46 8.18 18.78 4.46
C SER A 46 6.87 18.17 3.96
N VAL A 47 6.95 16.98 3.36
CA VAL A 47 5.79 16.23 2.88
C VAL A 47 5.60 15.04 3.80
N ASN A 48 4.47 15.00 4.48
CA ASN A 48 4.06 13.87 5.31
C ASN A 48 2.88 13.16 4.66
N VAL A 49 2.89 11.84 4.71
CA VAL A 49 1.82 10.98 4.19
C VAL A 49 1.09 10.39 5.38
N LEU A 50 -0.24 10.55 5.39
CA LEU A 50 -1.13 9.88 6.34
C LEU A 50 -1.77 8.70 5.62
N LEU A 51 -1.38 7.49 6.02
CA LEU A 51 -1.97 6.25 5.51
C LEU A 51 -3.24 5.93 6.31
N PRO A 52 -3.99 4.87 5.96
CA PRO A 52 -5.02 4.33 6.83
C PRO A 52 -4.45 4.04 8.22
N PHE A 53 -5.31 3.92 9.23
CA PHE A 53 -4.86 3.67 10.59
C PHE A 53 -3.90 2.49 10.68
N ASP A 54 -2.93 2.57 11.58
CA ASP A 54 -2.26 1.38 12.07
C ASP A 54 -3.04 0.77 13.26
N THR A 55 -2.66 -0.42 13.68
CA THR A 55 -3.33 -1.15 14.77
C THR A 55 -3.26 -0.41 16.11
N HIS A 56 -2.30 0.49 16.32
CA HIS A 56 -2.21 1.30 17.55
C HIS A 56 -3.22 2.44 17.56
N GLU A 57 -3.69 2.87 16.38
CA GLU A 57 -4.70 3.92 16.23
C GLU A 57 -6.14 3.40 16.32
N LEU A 58 -6.35 2.09 16.13
CA LEU A 58 -7.66 1.46 16.35
C LEU A 58 -8.02 1.51 17.85
N ARG A 59 -9.06 2.28 18.18
CA ARG A 59 -9.50 2.48 19.58
C ARG A 59 -9.86 1.16 20.25
N GLY A 60 -9.30 0.94 21.44
CA GLY A 60 -9.58 -0.23 22.27
C GLY A 60 -8.54 -1.33 22.03
N HIS A 61 -7.56 -1.43 22.93
CA HIS A 61 -6.51 -2.46 22.95
C HIS A 61 -7.04 -3.88 23.24
N ALA A 62 -8.14 -4.29 22.61
CA ALA A 62 -8.52 -5.68 22.56
C ALA A 62 -7.58 -6.39 21.58
N ILE A 63 -7.25 -7.65 21.86
CA ILE A 63 -6.61 -8.52 20.87
C ILE A 63 -7.56 -8.58 19.67
N LEU A 64 -7.20 -7.90 18.58
CA LEU A 64 -8.02 -7.84 17.39
C LEU A 64 -7.82 -9.14 16.60
N ASP A 65 -8.91 -9.86 16.35
CA ASP A 65 -8.93 -11.06 15.52
C ASP A 65 -8.41 -10.70 14.10
N PRO A 66 -7.33 -11.34 13.61
CA PRO A 66 -6.80 -11.07 12.28
C PRO A 66 -7.83 -11.18 11.16
N VAL A 67 -8.80 -12.10 11.29
CA VAL A 67 -9.86 -12.26 10.29
C VAL A 67 -10.74 -11.02 10.24
N GLN A 68 -11.09 -10.46 11.40
CA GLN A 68 -11.84 -9.21 11.47
C GLN A 68 -11.00 -8.04 10.95
N LEU A 69 -9.73 -7.92 11.35
CA LEU A 69 -8.84 -6.87 10.86
C LEU A 69 -8.73 -6.87 9.33
N ILE A 70 -8.58 -8.05 8.72
CA ILE A 70 -8.48 -8.19 7.27
C ILE A 70 -9.78 -7.71 6.60
N LEU A 71 -10.93 -8.06 7.16
CA LEU A 71 -12.24 -7.76 6.58
C LEU A 71 -12.61 -6.27 6.73
N PHE A 72 -12.44 -5.72 7.92
CA PHE A 72 -12.79 -4.33 8.25
C PHE A 72 -11.73 -3.32 7.80
N GLY A 73 -10.49 -3.78 7.56
CA GLY A 73 -9.35 -2.94 7.25
C GLY A 73 -9.16 -1.82 8.26
N PHE A 74 -8.62 -0.70 7.81
CA PHE A 74 -8.05 0.35 8.65
C PHE A 74 -8.48 1.76 8.24
N TYR A 75 -9.44 1.89 7.33
CA TYR A 75 -9.93 3.20 6.94
C TYR A 75 -10.65 3.87 8.12
N PRO A 76 -10.26 5.10 8.51
CA PRO A 76 -10.76 5.73 9.74
C PRO A 76 -12.29 5.78 9.85
N ARG A 77 -12.95 6.04 8.72
CA ARG A 77 -14.41 6.18 8.66
C ARG A 77 -15.17 4.90 8.97
N VAL A 78 -14.61 3.73 8.64
CA VAL A 78 -15.21 2.42 8.97
C VAL A 78 -15.32 2.28 10.49
N HIS A 79 -14.26 2.65 11.20
CA HIS A 79 -14.15 2.49 12.65
C HIS A 79 -14.86 3.59 13.43
N ASP A 80 -14.70 4.85 13.01
CA ASP A 80 -15.31 6.00 13.69
C ASP A 80 -16.84 5.97 13.62
N GLN A 81 -17.40 5.63 12.46
CA GLN A 81 -18.85 5.56 12.24
C GLN A 81 -19.42 4.15 12.41
N LYS A 82 -18.58 3.14 12.70
CA LYS A 82 -18.96 1.73 12.83
C LYS A 82 -19.75 1.21 11.61
N ILE A 83 -19.31 1.58 10.42
CA ILE A 83 -19.94 1.18 9.16
C ILE A 83 -19.53 -0.28 8.88
N ALA A 84 -20.47 -1.10 8.41
CA ALA A 84 -20.14 -2.44 7.98
C ALA A 84 -19.18 -2.40 6.77
N ALA A 85 -18.14 -3.23 6.78
CA ALA A 85 -17.13 -3.29 5.72
C ALA A 85 -17.77 -3.55 4.34
N GLN A 86 -18.80 -4.42 4.31
CA GLN A 86 -19.56 -4.75 3.11
C GLN A 86 -20.32 -3.57 2.48
N ASP A 87 -20.60 -2.51 3.24
CA ASP A 87 -21.30 -1.33 2.74
C ASP A 87 -20.30 -0.22 2.37
N PHE A 88 -19.26 -0.07 3.19
CA PHE A 88 -18.27 0.98 3.03
C PHE A 88 -17.37 0.77 1.80
N TYR A 89 -16.71 -0.38 1.69
CA TYR A 89 -15.67 -0.57 0.69
C TYR A 89 -16.19 -0.59 -0.76
N PRO A 90 -17.32 -1.24 -1.09
CA PRO A 90 -17.87 -1.16 -2.44
C PRO A 90 -18.21 0.29 -2.84
N SER A 91 -18.81 1.05 -1.93
CA SER A 91 -19.11 2.47 -2.14
C SER A 91 -17.85 3.31 -2.32
N TYR A 92 -16.81 3.04 -1.52
CA TYR A 92 -15.51 3.71 -1.63
C TYR A 92 -14.82 3.42 -2.97
N LEU A 93 -14.78 2.16 -3.39
CA LEU A 93 -14.22 1.74 -4.68
C LEU A 93 -14.93 2.44 -5.84
N GLN A 94 -16.27 2.48 -5.82
CA GLN A 94 -17.07 3.12 -6.86
C GLN A 94 -16.89 4.65 -6.89
N THR A 95 -16.77 5.30 -5.73
CA THR A 95 -16.76 6.77 -5.66
C THR A 95 -15.37 7.37 -5.77
N TYR A 96 -14.37 6.81 -5.09
CA TYR A 96 -13.01 7.35 -5.07
C TYR A 96 -12.17 6.75 -6.19
N ILE A 97 -12.10 5.42 -6.27
CA ILE A 97 -11.20 4.76 -7.22
C ILE A 97 -11.72 4.90 -8.65
N GLU A 98 -13.02 4.74 -8.90
CA GLU A 98 -13.54 4.82 -10.27
C GLU A 98 -13.75 6.27 -10.75
N ARG A 99 -14.11 7.22 -9.87
CA ARG A 99 -14.40 8.60 -10.31
C ARG A 99 -13.19 9.53 -10.24
N ASP A 100 -12.45 9.53 -9.13
CA ASP A 100 -11.39 10.51 -8.91
C ASP A 100 -10.11 10.12 -9.68
N ILE A 101 -9.78 8.83 -9.75
CA ILE A 101 -8.62 8.37 -10.54
C ILE A 101 -8.86 8.56 -12.05
N ARG A 102 -10.12 8.50 -12.52
CA ARG A 102 -10.45 8.76 -13.93
C ARG A 102 -10.08 10.17 -14.39
N THR A 103 -10.09 11.15 -13.49
CA THR A 103 -9.73 12.53 -13.84
C THR A 103 -8.25 12.68 -14.27
N LEU A 104 -7.43 11.64 -14.02
CA LEU A 104 -5.99 11.58 -14.29
C LEU A 104 -5.65 11.13 -15.73
N ARG A 105 -6.58 11.33 -16.67
CA ARG A 105 -6.45 11.19 -18.14
C ARG A 105 -6.04 9.81 -18.72
N SER A 106 -5.77 8.80 -17.89
CA SER A 106 -5.24 7.49 -18.33
C SER A 106 -6.24 6.33 -18.29
N ILE A 107 -7.50 6.57 -17.88
CA ILE A 107 -8.55 5.55 -17.76
C ILE A 107 -9.76 5.95 -18.59
N GLU A 108 -9.90 5.35 -19.77
CA GLU A 108 -11.05 5.56 -20.65
C GLU A 108 -12.23 4.64 -20.27
N ASN A 109 -11.93 3.39 -19.90
CA ASN A 109 -12.93 2.37 -19.58
C ASN A 109 -12.83 1.92 -18.11
N LEU A 110 -13.82 2.34 -17.32
CA LEU A 110 -13.91 2.03 -15.89
C LEU A 110 -14.09 0.54 -15.61
N GLN A 111 -14.85 -0.17 -16.44
CA GLN A 111 -15.05 -1.61 -16.26
C GLN A 111 -13.73 -2.38 -16.41
N THR A 112 -12.92 -2.01 -17.41
CA THR A 112 -11.60 -2.62 -17.62
C THR A 112 -10.66 -2.31 -16.47
N PHE A 113 -10.68 -1.08 -15.93
CA PHE A 113 -9.87 -0.70 -14.78
C PHE A 113 -10.31 -1.41 -13.48
N SER A 114 -11.62 -1.51 -13.24
CA SER A 114 -12.17 -2.25 -12.11
C SER A 114 -11.75 -3.72 -12.16
N ARG A 115 -11.82 -4.36 -13.34
CA ARG A 115 -11.28 -5.71 -13.56
C ARG A 115 -9.78 -5.79 -13.27
N PHE A 116 -8.98 -4.83 -13.75
CA PHE A 116 -7.54 -4.77 -13.48
C PHE A 116 -7.25 -4.70 -11.99
N LEU A 117 -7.97 -3.85 -11.25
CA LEU A 117 -7.79 -3.70 -9.82
C LEU A 117 -8.19 -4.97 -9.04
N SER A 118 -9.27 -5.65 -9.43
CA SER A 118 -9.61 -6.98 -8.88
C SER A 118 -8.54 -8.04 -9.19
N LEU A 119 -7.95 -8.00 -10.38
CA LEU A 119 -6.84 -8.88 -10.77
C LEU A 119 -5.55 -8.59 -9.99
N CYS A 120 -5.33 -7.35 -9.55
CA CYS A 120 -4.28 -6.98 -8.61
C CYS A 120 -4.56 -7.57 -7.22
N ALA A 121 -5.80 -7.43 -6.71
CA ALA A 121 -6.20 -8.00 -5.42
C ALA A 121 -6.00 -9.52 -5.35
N GLY A 122 -6.36 -10.24 -6.41
CA GLY A 122 -6.13 -11.69 -6.52
C GLY A 122 -4.65 -12.12 -6.57
N ARG A 123 -3.74 -11.16 -6.75
CA ARG A 123 -2.28 -11.36 -6.80
C ARG A 123 -1.55 -10.69 -5.64
N THR A 124 -2.25 -10.31 -4.58
CA THR A 124 -1.61 -9.75 -3.39
C THR A 124 -0.57 -10.71 -2.82
N GLY A 125 0.59 -10.19 -2.40
CA GLY A 125 1.73 -10.98 -1.93
C GLY A 125 2.55 -11.69 -3.02
N GLN A 126 2.17 -11.56 -4.30
CA GLN A 126 2.89 -12.20 -5.41
C GLN A 126 3.86 -11.24 -6.09
N ILE A 127 4.91 -11.81 -6.71
CA ILE A 127 5.82 -11.05 -7.57
C ILE A 127 5.05 -10.48 -8.75
N LEU A 128 5.17 -9.16 -8.96
CA LEU A 128 4.45 -8.45 -10.00
C LEU A 128 4.88 -8.91 -11.39
N ASN A 129 3.93 -9.45 -12.14
CA ASN A 129 4.08 -9.80 -13.55
C ASN A 129 3.14 -8.95 -14.41
N LEU A 130 3.68 -7.84 -14.93
CA LEU A 130 2.91 -6.89 -15.75
C LEU A 130 2.37 -7.52 -17.04
N THR A 131 3.09 -8.47 -17.64
CA THR A 131 2.66 -9.14 -18.87
C THR A 131 1.42 -9.99 -18.62
N SER A 132 1.44 -10.82 -17.57
CA SER A 132 0.27 -11.63 -17.20
C SER A 132 -0.92 -10.74 -16.82
N LEU A 133 -0.68 -9.69 -16.02
CA LEU A 133 -1.73 -8.79 -15.60
C LEU A 133 -2.37 -8.05 -16.78
N ALA A 134 -1.56 -7.61 -17.74
CA ALA A 134 -2.02 -6.95 -18.97
C ALA A 134 -2.85 -7.90 -19.84
N ASN A 135 -2.37 -9.13 -20.04
CA ASN A 135 -3.06 -10.15 -20.84
C ASN A 135 -4.43 -10.51 -20.27
N ASP A 136 -4.50 -10.79 -18.97
CA ASP A 136 -5.77 -11.17 -18.31
C ASP A 136 -6.76 -10.01 -18.24
N THR A 137 -6.24 -8.78 -18.23
CA THR A 137 -7.07 -7.57 -18.30
C THR A 137 -7.48 -7.21 -19.73
N GLY A 138 -6.77 -7.70 -20.76
CA GLY A 138 -6.98 -7.31 -22.16
C GLY A 138 -6.49 -5.90 -22.49
N ILE A 139 -5.35 -5.49 -21.93
CA ILE A 139 -4.71 -4.18 -22.17
C ILE A 139 -3.25 -4.35 -22.57
N SER A 140 -2.60 -3.27 -23.02
CA SER A 140 -1.15 -3.30 -23.28
C SER A 140 -0.34 -3.35 -21.98
N VAL A 141 0.87 -3.91 -22.02
CA VAL A 141 1.80 -3.92 -20.87
C VAL A 141 2.16 -2.51 -20.41
N ASN A 142 2.25 -1.56 -21.33
CA ASN A 142 2.51 -0.15 -21.00
C ASN A 142 1.33 0.47 -20.23
N THR A 143 0.09 0.13 -20.61
CA THR A 143 -1.12 0.54 -19.88
C THR A 143 -1.13 -0.07 -18.48
N ALA A 144 -0.83 -1.37 -18.35
CA ALA A 144 -0.73 -2.03 -17.04
C ALA A 144 0.33 -1.37 -16.14
N ARG A 145 1.50 -1.04 -16.71
CA ARG A 145 2.56 -0.31 -15.99
C ARG A 145 2.07 1.06 -15.50
N ALA A 146 1.45 1.84 -16.39
CA ALA A 146 0.92 3.15 -16.04
C ALA A 146 -0.14 3.05 -14.93
N TRP A 147 -1.02 2.06 -14.99
CA TRP A 147 -2.05 1.83 -13.96
C TRP A 147 -1.48 1.36 -12.62
N ILE A 148 -0.43 0.52 -12.61
CA ILE A 148 0.30 0.21 -11.37
C ILE A 148 0.92 1.48 -10.77
N SER A 149 1.62 2.28 -11.57
CA SER A 149 2.22 3.54 -11.10
C SER A 149 1.17 4.50 -10.55
N LEU A 150 -0.01 4.54 -11.16
CA LEU A 150 -1.15 5.34 -10.71
C LEU A 150 -1.70 4.86 -9.36
N LEU A 151 -1.89 3.55 -9.19
CA LEU A 151 -2.37 2.95 -7.95
C LEU A 151 -1.36 3.12 -6.81
N GLU A 152 -0.06 3.06 -7.10
CA GLU A 152 1.00 3.30 -6.13
C GLU A 152 1.07 4.78 -5.71
N ALA A 153 1.01 5.70 -6.67
CA ALA A 153 0.99 7.15 -6.41
C ALA A 153 -0.28 7.63 -5.68
N SER A 154 -1.38 6.88 -5.77
CA SER A 154 -2.63 7.14 -5.06
C SER A 154 -2.73 6.44 -3.71
N TYR A 155 -1.67 5.76 -3.26
CA TYR A 155 -1.62 5.02 -2.00
C TYR A 155 -2.71 3.95 -1.87
N VAL A 156 -3.11 3.35 -2.99
CA VAL A 156 -3.99 2.15 -2.99
C VAL A 156 -3.14 0.89 -2.80
N ILE A 157 -2.03 0.82 -3.53
CA ILE A 157 -1.06 -0.28 -3.48
C ILE A 157 0.33 0.23 -3.11
N PHE A 158 1.21 -0.68 -2.74
CA PHE A 158 2.65 -0.46 -2.70
C PHE A 158 3.40 -1.66 -3.25
N LEU A 159 4.61 -1.41 -3.78
CA LEU A 159 5.47 -2.44 -4.33
C LEU A 159 6.63 -2.74 -3.36
N LEU A 160 6.58 -3.92 -2.72
CA LEU A 160 7.63 -4.36 -1.80
C LEU A 160 8.85 -4.82 -2.58
N GLN A 161 9.94 -4.08 -2.46
CA GLN A 161 11.18 -4.35 -3.20
C GLN A 161 11.94 -5.55 -2.60
N PRO A 162 12.70 -6.29 -3.41
CA PRO A 162 13.55 -7.36 -2.90
C PRO A 162 14.79 -6.80 -2.20
N TYR A 163 15.20 -7.45 -1.12
CA TYR A 163 16.44 -7.19 -0.43
C TYR A 163 17.63 -7.74 -1.24
N HIS A 164 18.65 -6.91 -1.40
CA HIS A 164 19.94 -7.34 -1.95
C HIS A 164 21.05 -6.38 -1.50
N ARG A 165 22.19 -6.86 -0.99
CA ARG A 165 23.26 -5.95 -0.51
C ARG A 165 23.69 -4.89 -1.54
N ASN A 166 23.78 -5.29 -2.82
CA ASN A 166 23.95 -4.35 -3.93
C ASN A 166 22.62 -3.66 -4.28
N PHE A 167 22.57 -2.34 -4.08
CA PHE A 167 21.42 -1.48 -4.35
C PHE A 167 20.93 -1.55 -5.81
N ASN A 168 21.83 -1.56 -6.79
CA ASN A 168 21.44 -1.63 -8.21
C ASN A 168 20.69 -2.93 -8.53
N LYS A 169 21.04 -4.05 -7.87
CA LYS A 169 20.27 -5.29 -8.03
C LYS A 169 18.90 -5.23 -7.34
N ARG A 170 18.73 -4.44 -6.27
CA ARG A 170 17.40 -4.19 -5.68
C ARG A 170 16.49 -3.52 -6.71
N LEU A 171 17.01 -2.56 -7.48
CA LEU A 171 16.24 -1.79 -8.47
C LEU A 171 15.78 -2.58 -9.71
N ILE A 172 16.49 -3.66 -10.06
CA ILE A 172 16.23 -4.41 -11.31
C ILE A 172 15.30 -5.60 -11.09
N LYS A 173 15.30 -6.18 -9.88
CA LYS A 173 14.46 -7.35 -9.58
C LYS A 173 13.00 -6.90 -9.40
N SER A 174 12.07 -7.73 -9.89
CA SER A 174 10.64 -7.45 -9.80
C SER A 174 10.16 -7.41 -8.34
N PRO A 175 9.36 -6.41 -7.93
CA PRO A 175 8.82 -6.33 -6.58
C PRO A 175 7.60 -7.25 -6.38
N LYS A 176 7.17 -7.40 -5.12
CA LYS A 176 5.85 -7.97 -4.78
C LYS A 176 4.78 -6.88 -4.69
N LEU A 177 3.55 -7.22 -5.06
CA LEU A 177 2.38 -6.34 -5.01
C LEU A 177 1.61 -6.51 -3.69
N TYR A 178 1.34 -5.41 -2.98
CA TYR A 178 0.50 -5.38 -1.78
C TYR A 178 -0.42 -4.14 -1.77
N PHE A 179 -1.41 -4.15 -0.89
CA PHE A 179 -2.34 -3.05 -0.65
C PHE A 179 -2.10 -2.44 0.73
N TYR A 180 -2.26 -1.11 0.84
CA TYR A 180 -2.19 -0.43 2.15
C TYR A 180 -3.34 -0.81 3.08
N ASP A 181 -4.44 -1.34 2.54
CA ASP A 181 -5.62 -1.71 3.31
C ASP A 181 -6.22 -3.04 2.82
N THR A 182 -6.33 -4.02 3.71
CA THR A 182 -6.86 -5.35 3.41
C THR A 182 -8.37 -5.39 3.21
N GLY A 183 -9.13 -4.44 3.76
CA GLY A 183 -10.56 -4.36 3.55
C GLY A 183 -10.91 -4.01 2.10
N VAL A 184 -10.08 -3.18 1.46
CA VAL A 184 -10.12 -2.94 0.00
C VAL A 184 -9.92 -4.25 -0.77
N VAL A 185 -8.93 -5.07 -0.38
CA VAL A 185 -8.65 -6.35 -1.05
C VAL A 185 -9.81 -7.32 -0.86
N SER A 186 -10.31 -7.47 0.37
CA SER A 186 -11.46 -8.30 0.72
C SER A 186 -12.69 -7.91 -0.12
N SER A 187 -12.98 -6.62 -0.26
CA SER A 187 -14.07 -6.12 -1.08
C SER A 187 -13.88 -6.41 -2.58
N LEU A 188 -12.68 -6.24 -3.11
CA LEU A 188 -12.35 -6.53 -4.53
C LEU A 188 -12.46 -8.03 -4.85
N LEU A 189 -12.16 -8.88 -3.88
CA LEU A 189 -12.30 -10.34 -3.94
C LEU A 189 -13.73 -10.81 -3.62
N ARG A 190 -14.65 -9.91 -3.28
CA ARG A 190 -16.03 -10.20 -2.88
C ARG A 190 -16.13 -11.11 -1.65
N ILE A 191 -15.20 -10.98 -0.72
CA ILE A 191 -15.21 -11.65 0.57
C ILE A 191 -16.03 -10.78 1.53
N ALA A 192 -17.21 -11.24 1.93
CA ALA A 192 -18.18 -10.44 2.68
C ALA A 192 -18.19 -10.73 4.19
N ASP A 193 -17.66 -11.87 4.62
CA ASP A 193 -17.78 -12.33 6.01
C ASP A 193 -16.54 -13.12 6.46
N THR A 194 -16.44 -13.29 7.79
CA THR A 194 -15.29 -13.94 8.44
C THR A 194 -15.20 -15.44 8.17
N ALA A 195 -16.32 -16.13 7.95
CA ALA A 195 -16.34 -17.57 7.67
C ALA A 195 -15.79 -17.86 6.26
N THR A 196 -16.22 -17.05 5.28
CA THR A 196 -15.70 -17.08 3.91
C THR A 196 -14.21 -16.74 3.91
N LEU A 197 -13.79 -15.70 4.63
CA LEU A 197 -12.38 -15.30 4.69
C LEU A 197 -11.48 -16.38 5.29
N SER A 198 -11.90 -17.02 6.38
CA SER A 198 -11.10 -18.03 7.10
C SER A 198 -10.79 -19.29 6.26
N THR A 199 -11.62 -19.57 5.26
CA THR A 199 -11.46 -20.73 4.36
C THR A 199 -10.98 -20.34 2.96
N HIS A 200 -10.82 -19.03 2.70
CA HIS A 200 -10.41 -18.53 1.40
C HIS A 200 -8.96 -18.94 1.09
N TYR A 201 -8.70 -19.38 -0.14
CA TYR A 201 -7.36 -19.83 -0.55
C TYR A 201 -6.28 -18.74 -0.47
N LEU A 202 -6.68 -17.45 -0.52
CA LEU A 202 -5.79 -16.30 -0.32
C LEU A 202 -5.66 -15.85 1.15
N TYR A 203 -6.26 -16.52 2.13
CA TYR A 203 -6.19 -16.09 3.54
C TYR A 203 -4.76 -15.87 4.01
N GLY A 204 -3.84 -16.78 3.68
CA GLY A 204 -2.41 -16.62 4.01
C GLY A 204 -1.80 -15.36 3.41
N ALA A 205 -2.10 -15.04 2.15
CA ALA A 205 -1.59 -13.85 1.47
C ALA A 205 -2.23 -12.55 2.00
N LEU A 206 -3.50 -12.59 2.40
CA LEU A 206 -4.18 -11.46 3.04
C LEU A 206 -3.62 -11.17 4.43
N PHE A 207 -3.30 -12.23 5.19
CA PHE A 207 -2.64 -12.10 6.48
C PHE A 207 -1.21 -11.56 6.32
N GLU A 208 -0.47 -12.03 5.32
CA GLU A 208 0.85 -11.48 4.97
C GLU A 208 0.74 -9.99 4.59
N ASN A 209 -0.24 -9.61 3.77
CA ASN A 209 -0.51 -8.20 3.45
C ASN A 209 -0.81 -7.38 4.71
N LEU A 210 -1.65 -7.89 5.61
CA LEU A 210 -1.96 -7.24 6.89
C LEU A 210 -0.67 -6.92 7.66
N VAL A 211 0.18 -7.93 7.89
CA VAL A 211 1.41 -7.79 8.66
C VAL A 211 2.39 -6.81 7.99
N ILE A 212 2.63 -6.95 6.69
CA ILE A 212 3.59 -6.10 5.96
C ILE A 212 3.09 -4.65 5.90
N SER A 213 1.82 -4.43 5.58
CA SER A 213 1.24 -3.08 5.55
C SER A 213 1.30 -2.42 6.92
N GLU A 214 1.13 -3.18 8.00
CA GLU A 214 1.22 -2.67 9.36
C GLU A 214 2.64 -2.19 9.73
N ILE A 215 3.66 -2.99 9.40
CA ILE A 215 5.07 -2.60 9.61
C ILE A 215 5.39 -1.32 8.82
N ILE A 216 4.93 -1.24 7.57
CA ILE A 216 5.13 -0.07 6.71
C ILE A 216 4.44 1.16 7.28
N LYS A 217 3.14 1.07 7.62
CA LYS A 217 2.37 2.17 8.20
C LYS A 217 3.03 2.70 9.47
N SER A 218 3.44 1.81 10.38
CA SER A 218 4.12 2.19 11.63
C SER A 218 5.38 3.04 11.38
N GLN A 219 6.18 2.72 10.34
CA GLN A 219 7.35 3.52 9.98
C GLN A 219 6.95 4.85 9.34
N VAL A 220 5.99 4.85 8.42
CA VAL A 220 5.51 6.08 7.74
C VAL A 220 4.89 7.05 8.73
N HIS A 221 4.08 6.58 9.68
CA HIS A 221 3.43 7.40 10.71
C HIS A 221 4.45 8.04 11.68
N GLN A 222 5.64 7.45 11.82
CA GLN A 222 6.77 8.05 12.54
C GLN A 222 7.58 9.04 11.71
N GLY A 223 7.15 9.35 10.47
CA GLY A 223 7.89 10.19 9.53
C GLY A 223 9.14 9.52 8.95
N LYS A 224 9.27 8.19 9.08
CA LYS A 224 10.41 7.43 8.55
C LYS A 224 10.11 6.93 7.15
N ARG A 225 11.17 6.75 6.36
CA ARG A 225 11.07 6.04 5.07
C ARG A 225 11.05 4.54 5.35
N PRO A 226 10.09 3.79 4.79
CA PRO A 226 10.04 2.34 4.97
C PRO A 226 11.33 1.65 4.49
N SER A 227 11.98 0.90 5.38
CA SER A 227 13.13 0.05 5.08
C SER A 227 12.77 -1.43 5.13
N VAL A 228 11.65 -1.76 4.48
CA VAL A 228 11.02 -3.08 4.47
C VAL A 228 11.15 -3.70 3.08
N TYR A 229 11.54 -4.97 3.03
CA TYR A 229 11.82 -5.70 1.80
C TYR A 229 11.32 -7.15 1.92
N TYR A 230 11.34 -7.93 0.84
CA TYR A 230 11.29 -9.39 0.91
C TYR A 230 12.61 -9.98 0.41
N TRP A 231 12.92 -11.23 0.69
CA TRP A 231 14.12 -11.87 0.15
C TRP A 231 13.77 -13.16 -0.57
N ARG A 232 14.40 -13.41 -1.72
CA ARG A 232 14.17 -14.61 -2.52
C ARG A 232 15.38 -15.01 -3.34
N GLU A 233 15.68 -16.30 -3.32
CA GLU A 233 16.69 -16.96 -4.14
C GLU A 233 16.11 -17.59 -5.40
N SER A 234 17.00 -17.88 -6.36
CA SER A 234 16.62 -18.53 -7.63
C SER A 234 16.06 -19.94 -7.45
N ASN A 235 16.45 -20.63 -6.38
CA ASN A 235 15.97 -21.97 -6.01
C ASN A 235 14.59 -21.96 -5.34
N GLY A 236 13.96 -20.79 -5.18
CA GLY A 236 12.62 -20.64 -4.60
C GLY A 236 12.56 -20.51 -3.08
N VAL A 237 13.71 -20.50 -2.38
CA VAL A 237 13.75 -20.13 -0.96
C VAL A 237 13.39 -18.65 -0.83
N GLU A 238 12.47 -18.35 0.07
CA GLU A 238 11.90 -17.01 0.23
C GLU A 238 11.72 -16.69 1.72
N VAL A 239 12.04 -15.45 2.10
CA VAL A 239 11.71 -14.88 3.41
C VAL A 239 10.75 -13.73 3.16
N ASP A 240 9.59 -13.79 3.83
CA ASP A 240 8.44 -12.94 3.54
C ASP A 240 8.73 -11.45 3.80
N CYS A 241 9.47 -11.13 4.85
CA CYS A 241 9.81 -9.75 5.22
C CYS A 241 11.21 -9.61 5.81
N ILE A 242 11.96 -8.60 5.35
CA ILE A 242 13.24 -8.16 5.87
C ILE A 242 13.11 -6.68 6.26
N ILE A 243 13.48 -6.36 7.49
CA ILE A 243 13.55 -4.97 7.98
C ILE A 243 15.01 -4.60 8.15
N GLU A 244 15.46 -3.56 7.43
CA GLU A 244 16.81 -3.01 7.54
C GLU A 244 16.79 -1.83 8.53
N ARG A 245 17.44 -2.00 9.69
CA ARG A 245 17.52 -0.94 10.72
C ARG A 245 18.56 0.11 10.32
N GLU A 246 18.50 1.29 10.94
CA GLU A 246 19.47 2.37 10.71
C GLU A 246 20.91 1.96 11.04
N SER A 247 21.10 1.00 11.97
CA SER A 247 22.41 0.40 12.27
C SER A 247 22.98 -0.47 11.14
N GLY A 248 22.16 -0.83 10.14
CA GLY A 248 22.47 -1.82 9.11
C GLY A 248 22.07 -3.25 9.47
N ASP A 249 21.58 -3.48 10.70
CA ASP A 249 21.11 -4.81 11.12
C ASP A 249 19.84 -5.21 10.38
N LEU A 250 19.78 -6.49 9.98
CA LEU A 250 18.62 -7.06 9.30
C LEU A 250 17.79 -7.88 10.28
N THR A 251 16.49 -7.62 10.31
CA THR A 251 15.50 -8.47 10.98
C THR A 251 14.72 -9.23 9.92
N ALA A 252 14.87 -10.56 9.90
CA ALA A 252 14.14 -11.45 9.01
C ALA A 252 12.88 -11.99 9.70
N LEU A 253 11.75 -11.95 8.98
CA LEU A 253 10.44 -12.37 9.46
C LEU A 253 9.83 -13.34 8.46
N GLU A 254 9.38 -14.48 8.96
CA GLU A 254 8.53 -15.42 8.23
C GLU A 254 7.09 -15.23 8.71
N ILE A 255 6.15 -15.08 7.79
CA ILE A 255 4.75 -14.79 8.10
C ILE A 255 3.90 -16.03 7.79
N LYS A 256 3.15 -16.50 8.79
CA LYS A 256 2.31 -17.69 8.68
C LYS A 256 0.97 -17.42 9.35
N ALA A 257 -0.12 -17.69 8.63
CA ALA A 257 -1.49 -17.54 9.13
C ALA A 257 -1.99 -18.76 9.93
N GLY A 258 -1.18 -19.83 10.01
CA GLY A 258 -1.53 -21.03 10.77
C GLY A 258 -1.47 -20.78 12.28
N GLN A 259 -2.45 -21.29 13.02
CA GLN A 259 -2.54 -21.12 14.48
C GLN A 259 -1.52 -21.99 15.24
N THR A 260 -1.04 -23.07 14.63
CA THR A 260 -0.08 -23.99 15.24
C THR A 260 1.30 -23.78 14.65
N PHE A 261 2.28 -23.51 15.50
CA PHE A 261 3.68 -23.41 15.09
C PHE A 261 4.22 -24.76 14.60
N SER A 262 4.95 -24.73 13.48
CA SER A 262 5.71 -25.87 12.97
C SER A 262 7.18 -25.46 12.80
N ARG A 263 8.10 -26.33 13.24
CA ARG A 263 9.55 -26.09 13.06
C ARG A 263 9.95 -25.90 11.60
N ASN A 264 9.19 -26.47 10.67
CA ASN A 264 9.43 -26.31 9.23
C ASN A 264 9.31 -24.86 8.75
N TYR A 265 8.60 -24.00 9.48
CA TYR A 265 8.50 -22.57 9.16
C TYR A 265 9.84 -21.84 9.32
N LEU A 266 10.76 -22.36 10.14
CA LEU A 266 12.08 -21.78 10.33
C LEU A 266 13.06 -22.10 9.20
N ARG A 267 12.71 -23.02 8.29
CA ARG A 267 13.65 -23.53 7.27
C ARG A 267 14.23 -22.41 6.41
N ASN A 268 13.40 -21.48 5.96
CA ASN A 268 13.84 -20.39 5.10
C ASN A 268 14.69 -19.37 5.86
N LEU A 269 14.34 -19.09 7.13
CA LEU A 269 15.11 -18.20 8.00
C LEU A 269 16.52 -18.72 8.29
N ILE A 270 16.70 -20.04 8.42
CA ILE A 270 18.02 -20.66 8.61
C ILE A 270 18.91 -20.50 7.38
N LEU A 271 18.31 -20.40 6.19
CA LEU A 271 19.01 -20.25 4.92
C LEU A 271 19.27 -18.77 4.57
N PHE A 272 18.70 -17.83 5.33
CA PHE A 272 18.94 -16.40 5.14
C PHE A 272 20.34 -16.03 5.68
N PRO A 273 21.19 -15.37 4.87
CA PRO A 273 22.60 -15.11 5.19
C PRO A 273 22.86 -13.88 6.08
#